data_AF-A0A7C3V407-F1
#
_entry.id   AF-A0A7C3V407-F1
#
_cell.length_a   1.000
_cell.length_b   1.000
_cell.length_c   1.000
_cell.angle_alpha   90.00
_cell.angle_beta   90.00
_cell.angle_gamma   90.00
#
_symmetry.space_group_name_H-M   'P 1'
#
loop_
_entity.id
_entity.type
_entity.pdbx_description
1 polymer ?
#
loop_
_entity_poly.entity_id
_entity_poly.type
_entity_poly.pdbx_seq_one_letter_code
_entity_poly.pdbx_strand_id
1 'polypeptide(L)'
;MNLLSAIILAVVMTGLGFLVGFLYRKHLMESHIESLEGLGKKILDEARKEAENIKKEAKLQAKDQLYQLKQDFEKETQERRQELLLLERRFLQKEENLEKKAALLDERETEINKRSKQIAQQEKSLLEKEERYQQLLHEQNARLEQLAGMTAQEAKDLLLRTLEREVRTEAARMVKRIDTEARETASRKAREITALAIKRYASDHVAEQTVSVVPLPNEEMKGRIIGREGRNIRALEAATGVDIIIDDTPEA
;
A
#
# COMPACT_ATOMS: atom_id res chain seq x y z
N MET A 1 161.29 25.07 23.78
CA MET A 1 160.55 23.92 23.21
C MET A 1 160.91 23.81 21.74
N ASN A 2 161.41 22.66 21.29
CA ASN A 2 161.79 22.45 19.89
C ASN A 2 160.52 22.40 19.01
N LEU A 3 160.55 23.02 17.82
CA LEU A 3 159.41 23.14 16.90
C LEU A 3 158.70 21.78 16.66
N LEU A 4 159.47 20.69 16.66
CA LEU A 4 158.99 19.31 16.49
C LEU A 4 158.01 18.86 17.60
N SER A 5 158.27 19.24 18.85
CA SER A 5 157.39 18.89 19.99
C SER A 5 156.05 19.62 19.95
N ALA A 6 156.01 20.83 19.39
CA ALA A 6 154.77 21.60 19.23
C ALA A 6 153.87 21.01 18.12
N ILE A 7 154.48 20.54 17.02
CA ILE A 7 153.77 19.89 15.91
C ILE A 7 153.18 18.54 16.35
N ILE A 8 153.95 17.72 17.09
CA ILE A 8 153.46 16.44 17.62
C ILE A 8 152.29 16.67 18.58
N LEU A 9 152.38 17.66 19.47
CA LEU A 9 151.29 18.00 20.39
C LEU A 9 150.03 18.47 19.65
N ALA A 10 150.19 19.29 18.61
CA ALA A 10 149.07 19.75 17.78
C ALA A 10 148.37 18.59 17.06
N VAL A 11 149.12 17.64 16.49
CA VAL A 11 148.57 16.45 15.82
C VAL A 11 147.83 15.55 16.82
N VAL A 12 148.41 15.34 18.01
CA VAL A 12 147.78 14.54 19.08
C VAL A 12 146.49 15.19 19.57
N MET A 13 146.48 16.51 19.80
CA MET A 13 145.27 17.25 20.22
C MET A 13 144.18 17.25 19.13
N THR A 14 144.57 17.34 17.85
CA THR A 14 143.62 17.27 16.73
C THR A 14 143.05 15.86 16.58
N GLY A 15 143.88 14.83 16.75
CA GLY A 15 143.45 13.43 16.75
C GLY A 15 142.52 13.09 17.91
N LEU A 16 142.83 13.58 19.11
CA LEU A 16 141.96 13.48 20.29
C LEU A 16 140.64 14.23 20.08
N GLY A 17 140.67 15.45 19.53
CA GLY A 17 139.46 16.22 19.20
C GLY A 17 138.58 15.50 18.18
N PHE A 18 139.17 14.90 17.15
CA PHE A 18 138.45 14.10 16.15
C PHE A 18 137.87 12.82 16.76
N LEU A 19 138.62 12.13 17.62
CA LEU A 19 138.15 10.92 18.31
C LEU A 19 136.96 11.23 19.24
N VAL A 20 137.10 12.27 20.07
CA VAL A 20 136.03 12.71 20.99
C VAL A 20 134.81 13.19 20.19
N GLY A 21 135.01 13.97 19.12
CA GLY A 21 133.93 14.41 18.24
C GLY A 21 133.23 13.25 17.51
N PHE A 22 133.98 12.25 17.08
CA PHE A 22 133.44 11.03 16.45
C PHE A 22 132.63 10.18 17.45
N LEU A 23 133.14 9.99 18.67
CA LEU A 23 132.43 9.26 19.73
C LEU A 23 131.17 10.00 20.18
N TYR A 24 131.24 11.32 20.34
CA TYR A 24 130.09 12.15 20.70
C TYR A 24 129.02 12.12 19.61
N ARG A 25 129.42 12.27 18.33
CA ARG A 25 128.51 12.14 17.19
C ARG A 25 127.91 10.74 17.08
N LYS A 26 128.70 9.69 17.29
CA LYS A 26 128.22 8.30 17.29
C LYS A 26 127.17 8.07 18.37
N HIS A 27 127.38 8.57 19.59
CA HIS A 27 126.43 8.42 20.69
C HIS A 27 125.15 9.25 20.51
N LEU A 28 125.25 10.48 19.97
CA LEU A 28 124.08 11.30 19.60
C LEU A 28 123.25 10.66 18.48
N MET A 29 123.92 10.00 17.52
CA MET A 29 123.25 9.36 16.39
C MET A 29 122.61 8.03 16.82
N GLU A 30 123.27 7.24 17.67
CA GLU A 30 122.69 6.06 18.31
C GLU A 30 121.47 6.41 19.18
N SER A 31 121.54 7.48 19.99
CA SER A 31 120.38 7.93 20.79
C SER A 31 119.25 8.54 19.93
N HIS A 32 119.56 9.20 18.81
CA HIS A 32 118.53 9.61 17.84
C HIS A 32 117.89 8.42 17.15
N ILE A 33 118.66 7.39 16.78
CA ILE A 33 118.11 6.16 16.18
C ILE A 33 117.25 5.42 17.20
N GLU A 34 117.71 5.29 18.46
CA GLU A 34 116.96 4.64 19.53
C GLU A 34 115.65 5.37 19.86
N SER A 35 115.66 6.71 19.87
CA SER A 35 114.45 7.51 20.07
C SER A 35 113.49 7.46 18.87
N LEU A 36 113.99 7.42 17.63
CA LEU A 36 113.17 7.20 16.43
C LEU A 36 112.55 5.80 16.40
N GLU A 37 113.30 4.77 16.79
CA GLU A 37 112.77 3.42 16.97
C GLU A 37 111.73 3.38 18.09
N GLY A 38 111.96 4.09 19.19
CA GLY A 38 111.01 4.23 20.30
C GLY A 38 109.72 4.94 19.88
N LEU A 39 109.81 6.01 19.09
CA LEU A 39 108.66 6.70 18.51
C LEU A 39 107.92 5.80 17.52
N GLY A 40 108.64 5.10 16.64
CA GLY A 40 108.05 4.13 15.71
C GLY A 40 107.30 3.01 16.41
N LYS A 41 107.87 2.46 17.50
CA LYS A 41 107.21 1.47 18.36
C LYS A 41 105.96 2.05 19.02
N LYS A 42 106.02 3.27 19.56
CA LYS A 42 104.84 3.95 20.14
C LYS A 42 103.72 4.15 19.12
N ILE A 43 104.03 4.63 17.93
CA ILE A 43 103.05 4.81 16.85
C ILE A 43 102.40 3.48 16.46
N LEU A 44 103.21 2.41 16.34
CA LEU A 44 102.69 1.07 16.04
C LEU A 44 101.80 0.52 17.16
N ASP A 45 102.17 0.72 18.43
CA ASP A 45 101.38 0.28 19.57
C ASP A 45 100.08 1.08 19.71
N GLU A 46 100.11 2.39 19.45
CA GLU A 46 98.92 3.25 19.39
C GLU A 46 97.99 2.83 18.26
N ALA A 47 98.51 2.65 17.04
CA ALA A 47 97.73 2.18 15.90
C ALA A 47 97.11 0.79 16.15
N ARG A 48 97.83 -0.12 16.83
CA ARG A 48 97.30 -1.44 17.23
C ARG A 48 96.18 -1.31 18.26
N LYS A 49 96.34 -0.44 19.27
CA LYS A 49 95.29 -0.18 20.26
C LYS A 49 94.05 0.43 19.62
N GLU A 50 94.23 1.39 18.72
CA GLU A 50 93.14 2.02 17.99
C GLU A 50 92.41 1.02 17.09
N ALA A 51 93.13 0.18 16.34
CA ALA A 51 92.53 -0.88 15.54
C ALA A 51 91.74 -1.90 16.39
N GLU A 52 92.26 -2.29 17.56
CA GLU A 52 91.55 -3.15 18.51
C GLU A 52 90.29 -2.47 19.08
N ASN A 53 90.35 -1.18 19.37
CA ASN A 53 89.19 -0.40 19.84
C ASN A 53 88.13 -0.30 18.74
N ILE A 54 88.49 0.07 17.51
CA ILE A 54 87.58 0.11 16.36
C ILE A 54 86.91 -1.26 16.15
N LYS A 55 87.68 -2.34 16.22
CA LYS A 55 87.14 -3.71 16.07
C LYS A 55 86.16 -4.06 17.19
N LYS A 56 86.45 -3.66 18.44
CA LYS A 56 85.55 -3.86 19.58
C LYS A 56 84.28 -3.02 19.45
N GLU A 57 84.40 -1.75 19.09
CA GLU A 57 83.26 -0.84 18.86
C GLU A 57 82.39 -1.34 17.71
N ALA A 58 82.96 -1.70 16.57
CA ALA A 58 82.21 -2.27 15.45
C ALA A 58 81.48 -3.57 15.85
N LYS A 59 82.11 -4.42 16.66
CA LYS A 59 81.47 -5.64 17.19
C LYS A 59 80.36 -5.34 18.19
N LEU A 60 80.50 -4.31 19.01
CA LEU A 60 79.45 -3.85 19.93
C LEU A 60 78.28 -3.26 19.17
N GLN A 61 78.53 -2.34 18.22
CA GLN A 61 77.51 -1.75 17.35
C GLN A 61 76.75 -2.82 16.57
N ALA A 62 77.45 -3.81 15.99
CA ALA A 62 76.80 -4.92 15.29
C ALA A 62 75.93 -5.77 16.23
N LYS A 63 76.36 -5.98 17.49
CA LYS A 63 75.54 -6.67 18.48
C LYS A 63 74.31 -5.86 18.89
N ASP A 64 74.46 -4.55 19.09
CA ASP A 64 73.36 -3.66 19.46
C ASP A 64 72.32 -3.59 18.33
N GLN A 65 72.77 -3.44 17.07
CA GLN A 65 71.89 -3.50 15.90
C GLN A 65 71.17 -4.85 15.79
N LEU A 66 71.88 -5.95 16.00
CA LEU A 66 71.28 -7.29 15.96
C LEU A 66 70.27 -7.48 17.09
N TYR A 67 70.52 -6.91 18.28
CA TYR A 67 69.59 -6.93 19.39
C TYR A 67 68.33 -6.10 19.10
N GLN A 68 68.49 -4.88 18.58
CA GLN A 68 67.38 -4.03 18.16
C GLN A 68 66.53 -4.71 17.09
N LEU A 69 67.16 -5.25 16.05
CA LEU A 69 66.48 -5.99 14.98
C LEU A 69 65.69 -7.18 15.52
N LYS A 70 66.26 -7.92 16.48
CA LYS A 70 65.55 -9.02 17.15
C LYS A 70 64.35 -8.53 17.95
N GLN A 71 64.50 -7.45 18.70
CA GLN A 71 63.42 -6.88 19.51
C GLN A 71 62.27 -6.38 18.63
N ASP A 72 62.59 -5.69 17.54
CA ASP A 72 61.59 -5.21 16.58
C ASP A 72 60.87 -6.38 15.89
N PHE A 73 61.63 -7.41 15.48
CA PHE A 73 61.07 -8.62 14.89
C PHE A 73 60.15 -9.38 15.86
N GLU A 74 60.54 -9.53 17.13
CA GLU A 74 59.72 -10.17 18.16
C GLU A 74 58.42 -9.39 18.39
N LYS A 75 58.52 -8.06 18.45
CA LYS A 75 57.36 -7.18 18.61
C LYS A 75 56.40 -7.28 17.42
N GLU A 76 56.90 -7.15 16.19
CA GLU A 76 56.09 -7.27 14.97
C GLU A 76 55.44 -8.67 14.88
N THR A 77 56.20 -9.72 15.19
CA THR A 77 55.69 -11.10 15.22
C THR A 77 54.57 -11.25 16.25
N GLN A 78 54.72 -10.65 17.43
CA GLN A 78 53.71 -10.70 18.48
C GLN A 78 52.44 -9.94 18.08
N GLU A 79 52.58 -8.73 17.53
CA GLU A 79 51.47 -7.93 17.01
C GLU A 79 50.72 -8.68 15.90
N ARG A 80 51.46 -9.23 14.92
CA ARG A 80 50.87 -10.00 13.83
C ARG A 80 50.16 -11.24 14.32
N ARG A 81 50.72 -11.93 15.32
CA ARG A 81 50.08 -13.09 15.94
C ARG A 81 48.77 -12.71 16.63
N GLN A 82 48.72 -11.56 17.31
CA GLN A 82 47.49 -11.08 17.93
C GLN A 82 46.44 -10.72 16.89
N GLU A 83 46.81 -10.04 15.79
CA GLU A 83 45.90 -9.75 14.68
C GLU A 83 45.31 -11.03 14.07
N LEU A 84 46.16 -12.05 13.84
CA LEU A 84 45.71 -13.33 13.29
C LEU A 84 44.72 -14.03 14.22
N LEU A 85 44.98 -14.05 15.54
CA LEU A 85 44.06 -14.63 16.52
C LEU A 85 42.72 -13.88 16.58
N LEU A 86 42.71 -12.55 16.42
CA LEU A 86 41.48 -11.77 16.35
C LEU A 86 40.68 -12.08 15.08
N LEU A 87 41.36 -12.19 13.93
CA LEU A 87 40.74 -12.57 12.67
C LEU A 87 40.16 -13.98 12.75
N GLU A 88 40.91 -14.94 13.28
CA GLU A 88 40.48 -16.33 13.46
C GLU A 88 39.22 -16.43 14.32
N ARG A 89 39.19 -15.73 15.46
CA ARG A 89 37.98 -15.65 16.31
C ARG A 89 36.78 -15.07 15.56
N ARG A 90 37.00 -14.02 14.76
CA ARG A 90 35.93 -13.40 13.96
C ARG A 90 35.45 -14.35 12.85
N PHE A 91 36.33 -15.14 12.25
CA PHE A 91 35.97 -16.15 11.26
C PHE A 91 35.16 -17.28 11.89
N LEU A 92 35.62 -17.85 13.01
CA LEU A 92 34.88 -18.89 13.75
C LEU A 92 33.48 -18.42 14.15
N GLN A 93 33.36 -17.18 14.65
CA GLN A 93 32.04 -16.62 14.99
C GLN A 93 31.15 -16.44 13.75
N LYS A 94 31.70 -16.09 12.60
CA LYS A 94 30.93 -16.00 11.34
C LYS A 94 30.52 -17.39 10.86
N GLU A 95 31.39 -18.37 10.96
CA GLU A 95 31.14 -19.77 10.58
C GLU A 95 30.02 -20.35 11.43
N GLU A 96 30.09 -20.23 12.76
CA GLU A 96 29.03 -20.70 13.66
C GLU A 96 27.67 -20.01 13.36
N ASN A 97 27.68 -18.72 13.04
CA ASN A 97 26.46 -18.00 12.64
C ASN A 97 25.92 -18.47 11.29
N LEU A 98 26.78 -18.83 10.34
CA LEU A 98 26.38 -19.37 9.05
C LEU A 98 25.81 -20.78 9.20
N GLU A 99 26.43 -21.63 10.00
CA GLU A 99 25.92 -22.97 10.32
C GLU A 99 24.53 -22.91 10.97
N LYS A 100 24.33 -22.03 11.96
CA LYS A 100 23.01 -21.81 12.57
C LYS A 100 21.97 -21.36 11.55
N LYS A 101 22.34 -20.48 10.62
CA LYS A 101 21.44 -20.03 9.54
C LYS A 101 21.13 -21.16 8.56
N ALA A 102 22.12 -21.97 8.19
CA ALA A 102 21.93 -23.12 7.32
C ALA A 102 20.97 -24.14 7.95
N ALA A 103 21.17 -24.49 9.22
CA ALA A 103 20.27 -25.40 9.94
C ALA A 103 18.82 -24.87 10.00
N LEU A 104 18.63 -23.57 10.25
CA LEU A 104 17.31 -22.94 10.24
C LEU A 104 16.65 -22.96 8.84
N LEU A 105 17.44 -22.78 7.79
CA LEU A 105 16.94 -22.85 6.42
C LEU A 105 16.53 -24.28 6.06
N ASP A 106 17.33 -25.28 6.42
CA ASP A 106 17.00 -26.70 6.22
C ASP A 106 15.70 -27.07 6.96
N GLU A 107 15.55 -26.65 8.22
CA GLU A 107 14.31 -26.87 8.98
C GLU A 107 13.10 -26.25 8.27
N ARG A 108 13.21 -24.99 7.82
CA ARG A 108 12.14 -24.33 7.07
C ARG A 108 11.83 -25.02 5.75
N GLU A 109 12.84 -25.49 5.03
CA GLU A 109 12.65 -26.22 3.78
C GLU A 109 11.89 -27.53 4.01
N THR A 110 12.24 -28.28 5.07
CA THR A 110 11.51 -29.50 5.42
C THR A 110 10.05 -29.24 5.78
N GLU A 111 9.77 -28.18 6.55
CA GLU A 111 8.40 -27.78 6.89
C GLU A 111 7.60 -27.30 5.67
N ILE A 112 8.21 -26.53 4.77
CA ILE A 112 7.57 -26.11 3.51
C ILE A 112 7.25 -27.32 2.63
N ASN A 113 8.18 -28.27 2.51
CA ASN A 113 7.98 -29.50 1.74
C ASN A 113 6.85 -30.36 2.33
N LYS A 114 6.77 -30.46 3.66
CA LYS A 114 5.69 -31.18 4.35
C LYS A 114 4.34 -30.52 4.11
N ARG A 115 4.25 -29.19 4.26
CA ARG A 115 3.01 -28.43 3.98
C ARG A 115 2.59 -28.54 2.52
N SER A 116 3.53 -28.46 1.59
CA SER A 116 3.26 -28.60 0.16
C SER A 116 2.67 -29.97 -0.17
N LYS A 117 3.22 -31.05 0.41
CA LYS A 117 2.65 -32.40 0.29
C LYS A 117 1.24 -32.50 0.89
N GLN A 118 1.01 -31.88 2.06
CA GLN A 118 -0.31 -31.86 2.69
C GLN A 118 -1.35 -31.13 1.83
N ILE A 119 -1.00 -29.96 1.29
CA ILE A 119 -1.87 -29.17 0.41
C ILE A 119 -2.19 -29.97 -0.86
N ALA A 120 -1.19 -30.56 -1.52
CA ALA A 120 -1.41 -31.38 -2.71
C ALA A 120 -2.36 -32.57 -2.44
N GLN A 121 -2.23 -33.21 -1.27
CA GLN A 121 -3.13 -34.30 -0.87
C GLN A 121 -4.56 -33.80 -0.60
N GLN A 122 -4.70 -32.62 0.01
CA GLN A 122 -6.00 -31.99 0.26
C GLN A 122 -6.69 -31.58 -1.04
N GLU A 123 -5.96 -30.96 -1.98
CA GLU A 123 -6.47 -30.59 -3.30
C GLU A 123 -6.96 -31.83 -4.05
N LYS A 124 -6.17 -32.90 -4.07
CA LYS A 124 -6.59 -34.17 -4.69
C LYS A 124 -7.88 -34.70 -4.06
N SER A 125 -7.98 -34.72 -2.73
CA SER A 125 -9.19 -35.18 -2.04
C SER A 125 -10.40 -34.28 -2.31
N LEU A 126 -10.20 -32.97 -2.45
CA LEU A 126 -11.27 -32.03 -2.78
C LEU A 126 -11.80 -32.28 -4.19
N LEU A 127 -10.91 -32.46 -5.17
CA LEU A 127 -11.28 -32.80 -6.54
C LEU A 127 -12.10 -34.10 -6.61
N GLU A 128 -11.65 -35.15 -5.92
CA GLU A 128 -12.38 -36.44 -5.85
C GLU A 128 -13.76 -36.28 -5.20
N LYS A 129 -13.87 -35.45 -4.15
CA LYS A 129 -15.16 -35.17 -3.50
C LYS A 129 -16.08 -34.35 -4.39
N GLU A 130 -15.56 -33.38 -5.11
CA GLU A 130 -16.35 -32.52 -6.00
C GLU A 130 -16.90 -33.34 -7.18
N GLU A 131 -16.09 -34.20 -7.79
CA GLU A 131 -16.54 -35.12 -8.83
C GLU A 131 -17.65 -36.05 -8.32
N ARG A 132 -17.46 -36.64 -7.13
CA ARG A 132 -18.48 -37.50 -6.50
C ARG A 132 -19.75 -36.73 -6.17
N TYR A 133 -19.64 -35.48 -5.72
CA TYR A 133 -20.80 -34.64 -5.41
C TYR A 133 -21.59 -34.29 -6.66
N GLN A 134 -20.92 -33.95 -7.77
CA GLN A 134 -21.57 -33.72 -9.06
C GLN A 134 -22.29 -34.96 -9.58
N GLN A 135 -21.66 -36.14 -9.46
CA GLN A 135 -22.31 -37.41 -9.81
C GLN A 135 -23.57 -37.67 -8.96
N LEU A 136 -23.48 -37.45 -7.64
CA LEU A 136 -24.61 -37.65 -6.74
C LEU A 136 -25.74 -36.66 -7.00
N LEU A 137 -25.43 -35.40 -7.32
CA LEU A 137 -26.40 -34.38 -7.73
C LEU A 137 -27.12 -34.81 -9.01
N HIS A 138 -26.38 -35.30 -9.99
CA HIS A 138 -26.95 -35.78 -11.25
C HIS A 138 -27.87 -36.98 -11.00
N GLU A 139 -27.43 -37.95 -10.18
CA GLU A 139 -28.24 -39.12 -9.82
C GLU A 139 -29.51 -38.73 -9.04
N GLN A 140 -29.41 -37.81 -8.08
CA GLN A 140 -30.57 -37.29 -7.37
C GLN A 140 -31.56 -36.61 -8.30
N ASN A 141 -31.09 -35.73 -9.18
CA ASN A 141 -31.95 -35.04 -10.14
C ASN A 141 -32.65 -36.05 -11.05
N ALA A 142 -31.93 -37.02 -11.60
CA ALA A 142 -32.53 -38.07 -12.43
C ALA A 142 -33.59 -38.89 -11.68
N ARG A 143 -33.35 -39.23 -10.40
CA ARG A 143 -34.35 -39.92 -9.56
C ARG A 143 -35.56 -39.05 -9.25
N LEU A 144 -35.36 -37.77 -8.98
CA LEU A 144 -36.47 -36.83 -8.75
C LEU A 144 -37.32 -36.66 -10.01
N GLU A 145 -36.69 -36.56 -11.19
CA GLU A 145 -37.40 -36.52 -12.47
C GLU A 145 -38.20 -37.81 -12.72
N GLN A 146 -37.62 -38.98 -12.41
CA GLN A 146 -38.32 -40.27 -12.49
C GLN A 146 -39.51 -40.34 -11.53
N LEU A 147 -39.34 -39.94 -10.26
CA LEU A 147 -40.41 -39.95 -9.25
C LEU A 147 -41.52 -38.96 -9.56
N ALA A 148 -41.17 -37.77 -10.06
CA ALA A 148 -42.12 -36.76 -10.48
C ALA A 148 -42.83 -37.14 -11.80
N GLY A 149 -42.29 -38.12 -12.55
CA GLY A 149 -42.80 -38.51 -13.87
C GLY A 149 -42.68 -37.41 -14.92
N MET A 150 -41.82 -36.41 -14.67
CA MET A 150 -41.60 -35.26 -15.54
C MET A 150 -40.20 -34.71 -15.29
N THR A 151 -39.59 -34.15 -16.33
CA THR A 151 -38.27 -33.49 -16.26
C THR A 151 -38.36 -32.16 -15.53
N ALA A 152 -37.22 -31.65 -15.04
CA ALA A 152 -37.17 -30.32 -14.41
C ALA A 152 -37.69 -29.20 -15.33
N GLN A 153 -37.43 -29.32 -16.64
CA GLN A 153 -37.91 -28.38 -17.65
C GLN A 153 -39.43 -28.46 -17.83
N GLU A 154 -39.99 -29.67 -17.87
CA GLU A 154 -41.44 -29.89 -17.94
C GLU A 154 -42.16 -29.37 -16.69
N ALA A 155 -41.60 -29.58 -15.50
CA ALA A 155 -42.14 -29.05 -14.25
C ALA A 155 -42.18 -27.51 -14.26
N LYS A 156 -41.11 -26.87 -14.76
CA LYS A 156 -41.04 -25.41 -14.92
C LYS A 156 -42.11 -24.90 -15.90
N ASP A 157 -42.26 -25.55 -17.05
CA ASP A 157 -43.25 -25.16 -18.05
C ASP A 157 -44.68 -25.36 -17.54
N LEU A 158 -44.95 -26.44 -16.79
CA LEU A 158 -46.25 -26.68 -16.16
C LEU A 158 -46.59 -25.59 -15.13
N LEU A 159 -45.62 -25.21 -14.29
CA LEU A 159 -45.79 -24.14 -13.32
C LEU A 159 -46.11 -22.80 -14.01
N LEU A 160 -45.33 -22.44 -15.04
CA LEU A 160 -45.54 -21.21 -15.80
C LEU A 160 -46.92 -21.19 -16.47
N ARG A 161 -47.35 -22.30 -17.09
CA ARG A 161 -48.69 -22.41 -17.70
C ARG A 161 -49.81 -22.31 -16.69
N THR A 162 -49.62 -22.86 -15.49
CA THR A 162 -50.62 -22.80 -14.41
C THR A 162 -50.76 -21.37 -13.91
N LEU A 163 -49.63 -20.71 -13.63
CA LEU A 163 -49.59 -19.31 -13.24
C LEU A 163 -50.22 -18.40 -14.30
N GLU A 164 -49.90 -18.62 -15.58
CA GLU A 164 -50.51 -17.86 -16.68
C GLU A 164 -52.04 -17.98 -16.67
N ARG A 165 -52.57 -19.19 -16.43
CA ARG A 165 -54.02 -19.44 -16.39
C ARG A 165 -54.69 -18.75 -15.20
N GLU A 166 -54.05 -18.79 -14.02
CA GLU A 166 -54.54 -18.09 -12.82
C GLU A 166 -54.58 -16.58 -13.05
N VAL A 167 -53.48 -16.01 -13.54
CA VAL A 167 -53.38 -14.56 -13.85
C VAL A 167 -54.43 -14.14 -14.87
N ARG A 168 -54.65 -14.92 -15.95
CA ARG A 168 -55.71 -14.62 -16.93
C ARG A 168 -57.11 -14.64 -16.30
N THR A 169 -57.37 -15.57 -15.38
CA THR A 169 -58.67 -15.69 -14.71
C THR A 169 -58.91 -14.51 -13.78
N GLU A 170 -57.89 -14.09 -13.03
CA GLU A 170 -57.97 -12.93 -12.14
C GLU A 170 -58.11 -11.62 -12.91
N ALA A 171 -57.36 -11.46 -14.00
CA ALA A 171 -57.51 -10.33 -14.91
C ALA A 171 -58.93 -10.24 -15.49
N ALA A 172 -59.51 -11.36 -15.93
CA ALA A 172 -60.89 -11.38 -16.43
C ALA A 172 -61.93 -10.97 -15.36
N ARG A 173 -61.74 -11.39 -14.11
CA ARG A 173 -62.59 -10.95 -12.98
C ARG A 173 -62.44 -9.45 -12.73
N MET A 174 -61.21 -8.94 -12.77
CA MET A 174 -60.93 -7.52 -12.58
C MET A 174 -61.60 -6.68 -13.69
N VAL A 175 -61.47 -7.07 -14.95
CA VAL A 175 -62.12 -6.40 -16.09
C VAL A 175 -63.63 -6.37 -15.91
N LYS A 176 -64.26 -7.49 -15.55
CA LYS A 176 -65.71 -7.56 -15.33
C LYS A 176 -66.18 -6.65 -14.18
N ARG A 177 -65.41 -6.58 -13.09
CA ARG A 177 -65.70 -5.67 -11.97
C ARG A 177 -65.64 -4.20 -12.41
N ILE A 178 -64.56 -3.82 -13.12
CA ILE A 178 -64.40 -2.45 -13.64
C ILE A 178 -65.55 -2.09 -14.59
N ASP A 179 -65.95 -2.98 -15.51
CA ASP A 179 -67.07 -2.72 -16.43
C ASP A 179 -68.40 -2.52 -15.67
N THR A 180 -68.64 -3.32 -14.63
CA THR A 180 -69.85 -3.21 -13.81
C THR A 180 -69.88 -1.87 -13.06
N GLU A 181 -68.78 -1.51 -12.39
CA GLU A 181 -68.64 -0.23 -11.68
C GLU A 181 -68.79 0.97 -12.62
N ALA A 182 -68.22 0.87 -13.84
CA ALA A 182 -68.34 1.91 -14.86
C ALA A 182 -69.80 2.09 -15.31
N ARG A 183 -70.53 0.99 -15.56
CA ARG A 183 -71.96 1.03 -15.92
C ARG A 183 -72.84 1.60 -14.82
N GLU A 184 -72.62 1.19 -13.57
CA GLU A 184 -73.35 1.72 -12.41
C GLU A 184 -73.09 3.21 -12.22
N THR A 185 -71.83 3.62 -12.32
CA THR A 185 -71.44 5.04 -12.22
C THR A 185 -72.05 5.86 -13.34
N ALA A 186 -72.02 5.35 -14.57
CA ALA A 186 -72.64 6.00 -15.73
C ALA A 186 -74.16 6.13 -15.55
N SER A 187 -74.84 5.07 -15.10
CA SER A 187 -76.29 5.11 -14.84
C SER A 187 -76.64 6.11 -13.75
N ARG A 188 -75.86 6.17 -12.66
CA ARG A 188 -76.08 7.16 -11.59
C ARG A 188 -75.90 8.58 -12.11
N LYS A 189 -74.80 8.86 -12.80
CA LYS A 189 -74.53 10.18 -13.41
C LYS A 189 -75.61 10.58 -14.42
N ALA A 190 -76.07 9.65 -15.25
CA ALA A 190 -77.15 9.92 -16.21
C ALA A 190 -78.42 10.37 -15.49
N ARG A 191 -78.83 9.65 -14.43
CA ARG A 191 -80.01 10.02 -13.62
C ARG A 191 -79.84 11.38 -12.94
N GLU A 192 -78.66 11.67 -12.39
CA GLU A 192 -78.35 12.99 -11.81
C GLU A 192 -78.46 14.12 -12.84
N ILE A 193 -77.91 13.93 -14.04
CA ILE A 193 -77.98 14.92 -15.12
C ILE A 193 -79.43 15.13 -15.56
N THR A 194 -80.21 14.06 -15.75
CA THR A 194 -81.63 14.18 -16.13
C THR A 194 -82.45 14.89 -15.05
N ALA A 195 -82.25 14.53 -13.78
CA ALA A 195 -82.93 15.19 -12.66
C ALA A 195 -82.57 16.68 -12.57
N LEU A 196 -81.29 17.03 -12.80
CA LEU A 196 -80.83 18.41 -12.82
C LEU A 196 -81.44 19.20 -13.99
N ALA A 197 -81.55 18.58 -15.17
CA ALA A 197 -82.20 19.19 -16.33
C ALA A 197 -83.68 19.46 -16.05
N ILE A 198 -84.43 18.46 -15.55
CA ILE A 198 -85.84 18.63 -15.17
C ILE A 198 -85.99 19.76 -14.14
N LYS A 199 -85.19 19.74 -13.07
CA LYS A 199 -85.22 20.78 -12.02
C LYS A 199 -84.97 22.18 -12.59
N ARG A 200 -84.10 22.33 -13.59
CA ARG A 200 -83.79 23.63 -14.22
C ARG A 200 -84.90 24.15 -15.12
N TYR A 201 -85.54 23.29 -15.91
CA TYR A 201 -86.50 23.73 -16.94
C TYR A 201 -87.98 23.64 -16.51
N ALA A 202 -88.28 22.95 -15.39
CA ALA A 202 -89.66 22.76 -14.96
C ALA A 202 -90.40 24.08 -14.66
N SER A 203 -89.75 25.06 -14.04
CA SER A 203 -90.39 26.34 -13.70
C SER A 203 -90.77 27.15 -14.93
N ASP A 204 -89.84 27.29 -15.88
CA ASP A 204 -90.07 28.08 -17.10
C ASP A 204 -91.13 27.41 -17.99
N HIS A 205 -91.06 26.07 -18.16
CA HIS A 205 -92.00 25.34 -19.00
C HIS A 205 -93.43 25.31 -18.44
N VAL A 206 -93.58 25.20 -17.11
CA VAL A 206 -94.91 25.25 -16.47
C VAL A 206 -95.52 26.64 -16.66
N ALA A 207 -94.76 27.72 -16.42
CA ALA A 207 -95.27 29.07 -16.60
C ALA A 207 -95.73 29.35 -18.03
N GLU A 208 -95.00 28.86 -19.03
CA GLU A 208 -95.32 29.06 -20.44
C GLU A 208 -96.56 28.27 -20.91
N GLN A 209 -96.81 27.08 -20.36
CA GLN A 209 -97.95 26.22 -20.74
C GLN A 209 -99.25 26.56 -19.99
N THR A 210 -99.17 27.07 -18.75
CA THR A 210 -100.37 27.26 -17.90
C THR A 210 -100.98 28.65 -17.96
N VAL A 211 -100.32 29.61 -18.59
CA VAL A 211 -100.83 30.98 -18.74
C VAL A 211 -101.43 31.16 -20.13
N SER A 212 -102.72 31.47 -20.19
CA SER A 212 -103.42 31.81 -21.44
C SER A 212 -103.99 33.21 -21.33
N VAL A 213 -103.60 34.10 -22.24
CA VAL A 213 -104.13 35.46 -22.33
C VAL A 213 -105.34 35.44 -23.25
N VAL A 214 -106.47 36.00 -22.79
CA VAL A 214 -107.69 36.12 -23.58
C VAL A 214 -108.05 37.60 -23.70
N PRO A 215 -108.04 38.19 -24.92
CA PRO A 215 -108.37 39.60 -25.08
C PRO A 215 -109.86 39.84 -24.86
N LEU A 216 -110.20 40.87 -24.10
CA LEU A 216 -111.59 41.27 -23.87
C LEU A 216 -112.03 42.31 -24.92
N PRO A 217 -113.21 42.15 -25.54
CA PRO A 217 -113.65 43.00 -26.65
C PRO A 217 -114.06 44.43 -26.24
N ASN A 218 -114.38 44.66 -24.96
CA ASN A 218 -114.69 45.98 -24.40
C ASN A 218 -114.70 45.96 -22.85
N GLU A 219 -114.61 47.16 -22.23
CA GLU A 219 -114.65 47.35 -20.77
C GLU A 219 -116.00 46.96 -20.13
N GLU A 220 -117.09 47.01 -20.90
CA GLU A 220 -118.39 46.54 -20.42
C GLU A 220 -118.38 45.02 -20.11
N MET A 221 -117.72 44.22 -20.96
CA MET A 221 -117.52 42.79 -20.74
C MET A 221 -116.64 42.51 -19.51
N LYS A 222 -115.61 43.32 -19.27
CA LYS A 222 -114.79 43.24 -18.05
C LYS A 222 -115.62 43.48 -16.79
N GLY A 223 -116.48 44.50 -16.79
CA GLY A 223 -117.43 44.76 -15.69
C GLY A 223 -118.39 43.58 -15.42
N ARG A 224 -118.86 42.90 -16.48
CA ARG A 224 -119.70 41.70 -16.37
C ARG A 224 -118.95 40.47 -15.88
N ILE A 225 -117.70 40.29 -16.27
CA ILE A 225 -116.85 39.17 -15.84
C ILE A 225 -116.48 39.33 -14.35
N ILE A 226 -116.20 40.54 -13.88
CA ILE A 226 -115.93 40.81 -12.45
C ILE A 226 -117.22 40.67 -11.62
N GLY A 227 -118.29 41.36 -12.04
CA GLY A 227 -119.55 41.44 -11.30
C GLY A 227 -119.46 42.30 -10.03
N ARG A 228 -120.60 42.67 -9.43
CA ARG A 228 -120.62 43.47 -8.19
C ARG A 228 -119.95 42.69 -7.05
N GLU A 229 -118.95 43.30 -6.41
CA GLU A 229 -118.09 42.70 -5.37
C GLU A 229 -117.25 41.49 -5.82
N GLY A 230 -117.00 41.33 -7.13
CA GLY A 230 -116.19 40.21 -7.64
C GLY A 230 -116.91 38.87 -7.62
N ARG A 231 -118.24 38.85 -7.55
CA ARG A 231 -119.02 37.61 -7.46
C ARG A 231 -118.92 36.74 -8.72
N ASN A 232 -118.85 37.36 -9.91
CA ASN A 232 -118.79 36.60 -11.16
C ASN A 232 -117.41 35.99 -11.39
N ILE A 233 -116.33 36.73 -11.13
CA ILE A 233 -114.97 36.23 -11.33
C ILE A 233 -114.68 35.04 -10.41
N ARG A 234 -115.04 35.12 -9.12
CA ARG A 234 -114.88 34.00 -8.17
C ARG A 234 -115.71 32.79 -8.56
N ALA A 235 -116.91 32.99 -9.10
CA ALA A 235 -117.74 31.88 -9.59
C ALA A 235 -117.12 31.21 -10.81
N LEU A 236 -116.52 31.99 -11.72
CA LEU A 236 -115.77 31.49 -12.88
C LEU A 236 -114.51 30.73 -12.45
N GLU A 237 -113.69 31.30 -11.56
CA GLU A 237 -112.49 30.65 -11.00
C GLU A 237 -112.85 29.34 -10.29
N ALA A 238 -113.90 29.34 -9.46
CA ALA A 238 -114.35 28.13 -8.78
C ALA A 238 -114.91 27.07 -9.74
N ALA A 239 -115.58 27.47 -10.82
CA ALA A 239 -116.12 26.54 -11.81
C ALA A 239 -115.07 25.97 -12.76
N THR A 240 -114.01 26.73 -13.04
CA THR A 240 -112.98 26.37 -14.03
C THR A 240 -111.67 25.90 -13.40
N GLY A 241 -111.42 26.20 -12.13
CA GLY A 241 -110.20 25.84 -11.41
C GLY A 241 -108.95 26.63 -11.84
N VAL A 242 -109.12 27.71 -12.61
CA VAL A 242 -108.03 28.63 -13.00
C VAL A 242 -108.04 29.89 -12.15
N ASP A 243 -106.87 30.52 -12.00
CA ASP A 243 -106.71 31.84 -11.41
C ASP A 243 -106.84 32.89 -12.50
N ILE A 244 -107.79 33.83 -12.36
CA ILE A 244 -108.10 34.80 -13.42
C ILE A 244 -107.59 36.17 -12.98
N ILE A 245 -106.48 36.60 -13.57
CA ILE A 245 -105.94 37.93 -13.37
C ILE A 245 -106.45 38.84 -14.49
N ILE A 246 -107.14 39.93 -14.12
CA ILE A 246 -107.60 40.95 -15.06
C ILE A 246 -106.61 42.10 -15.01
N ASP A 247 -105.93 42.35 -16.12
CA ASP A 247 -105.05 43.50 -16.28
C ASP A 247 -105.86 44.76 -16.67
N ASP A 248 -105.44 45.92 -16.16
CA ASP A 248 -106.01 47.23 -16.46
C ASP A 248 -105.26 47.96 -17.59
N THR A 249 -104.24 47.32 -18.16
CA THR A 249 -103.41 47.89 -19.22
C THR A 249 -103.95 47.52 -20.60
N PRO A 250 -104.41 48.48 -21.43
CA PRO A 250 -104.79 48.18 -22.81
C PRO A 250 -103.50 47.99 -23.62
N GLU A 251 -103.30 46.76 -24.11
CA GLU A 251 -102.17 46.26 -24.94
C GLU A 251 -101.01 45.58 -24.19
N ALA A 252 -101.11 44.26 -24.04
CA ALA A 252 -100.02 43.28 -24.21
C ALA A 252 -100.62 41.88 -24.44
#